data_AF-A0A4S3LPT3-F1
#
_entry.id   AF-A0A4S3LPT3-F1
#
_cell.length_a   1.000
_cell.length_b   1.000
_cell.length_c   1.000
_cell.angle_alpha   90.00
_cell.angle_beta   90.00
_cell.angle_gamma   90.00
#
_symmetry.space_group_name_H-M   'P 1'
#
loop_
_entity.id
_entity.type
_entity.pdbx_description
1 polymer ?
#
loop_
_entity_poly.entity_id
_entity_poly.type
_entity_poly.pdbx_seq_one_letter_code
_entity_poly.pdbx_strand_id
1 'polypeptide(L)' 'MRTEDFIHDLIDWIDHNLEERLDIKTVAKRAGYSRWYLQRMFKEHTGLP' A
#
# COMPACT_ATOMS: atom_id res chain seq x y z
N MET A 1 -16.95 2.09 -2.51
CA MET A 1 -15.73 1.25 -2.58
C MET A 1 -15.48 0.71 -1.19
N ARG A 2 -15.40 -0.61 -1.02
CA ARG A 2 -15.00 -1.18 0.27
C ARG A 2 -13.49 -0.97 0.41
N THR A 3 -13.01 -0.72 1.62
CA THR A 3 -11.58 -0.47 1.89
C THR A 3 -10.70 -1.64 1.45
N GLU A 4 -11.25 -2.86 1.46
CA GLU A 4 -10.62 -4.09 1.01
C GLU A 4 -10.26 -4.05 -0.50
N ASP A 5 -11.20 -3.62 -1.35
CA ASP A 5 -10.97 -3.52 -2.81
C ASP A 5 -9.79 -2.59 -3.12
N PHE A 6 -9.70 -1.46 -2.40
CA PHE A 6 -8.62 -0.50 -2.55
C PHE A 6 -7.25 -1.07 -2.14
N ILE A 7 -7.20 -1.88 -1.07
CA ILE A 7 -5.94 -2.49 -0.63
C ILE A 7 -5.45 -3.50 -1.67
N HIS A 8 -6.34 -4.31 -2.23
CA HIS A 8 -5.99 -5.25 -3.29
C HIS A 8 -5.45 -4.53 -4.53
N ASP A 9 -6.13 -3.48 -4.99
CA ASP A 9 -5.63 -2.65 -6.10
C ASP A 9 -4.26 -2.02 -5.80
N LEU A 10 -4.03 -1.61 -4.56
CA LEU A 10 -2.75 -1.04 -4.13
C LEU A 10 -1.64 -2.09 -4.10
N ILE A 11 -1.92 -3.29 -3.62
CA ILE A 11 -0.97 -4.42 -3.60
C ILE A 11 -0.62 -4.83 -5.03
N ASP A 12 -1.62 -5.02 -5.89
CA ASP A 12 -1.41 -5.34 -7.30
C ASP A 12 -0.57 -4.25 -7.98
N TRP A 13 -0.82 -2.97 -7.69
CA TRP A 13 0.00 -1.90 -8.22
C TRP A 13 1.45 -1.96 -7.74
N ILE A 14 1.69 -2.22 -6.44
CA ILE A 14 3.05 -2.37 -5.90
C ILE A 14 3.77 -3.53 -6.61
N ASP A 15 3.12 -4.67 -6.76
CA ASP A 15 3.69 -5.87 -7.39
C ASP A 15 4.08 -5.61 -8.86
N HIS A 16 3.28 -4.84 -9.59
CA HIS A 16 3.58 -4.45 -10.97
C HIS A 16 4.64 -3.34 -11.10
N ASN A 17 5.07 -2.72 -10.00
CA ASN A 17 5.99 -1.58 -10.00
C ASN A 17 7.25 -1.86 -9.15
N LEU A 18 7.57 -3.13 -8.85
CA LEU A 18 8.75 -3.55 -8.10
C LEU A 18 10.10 -3.29 -8.81
N GLU A 19 10.07 -3.01 -10.13
CA GLU A 19 11.28 -2.70 -10.92
C GLU A 19 11.87 -1.33 -10.56
N GLU A 20 11.04 -0.39 -10.09
CA GLU A 20 11.50 0.86 -9.53
C GLU A 20 11.57 0.73 -8.00
N ARG A 21 12.58 1.35 -7.37
CA ARG A 21 12.65 1.42 -5.90
C ARG A 21 11.49 2.25 -5.37
N LEU A 22 10.35 1.62 -5.13
CA LEU A 22 9.18 2.25 -4.53
C LEU A 22 9.46 2.50 -3.05
N ASP A 23 9.62 3.77 -2.70
CA ASP A 23 9.66 4.18 -1.30
C ASP A 23 8.24 4.32 -0.73
N ILE A 24 8.11 4.13 0.58
CA ILE A 24 6.82 4.26 1.29
C ILE A 24 6.18 5.64 1.12
N LYS A 25 6.96 6.68 0.79
CA LYS A 25 6.43 8.04 0.55
C LYS A 25 5.68 8.10 -0.77
N THR A 26 6.21 7.48 -1.82
CA THR A 26 5.62 7.41 -3.16
C THR A 26 4.31 6.64 -3.11
N VAL A 27 4.32 5.48 -2.46
CA VAL A 27 3.12 4.66 -2.26
C VAL A 27 2.05 5.43 -1.46
N ALA A 28 2.43 6.05 -0.35
CA ALA A 28 1.52 6.85 0.49
C ALA A 28 0.91 8.04 -0.26
N LYS A 29 1.72 8.78 -1.03
CA LYS A 29 1.29 9.92 -1.84
C LYS A 29 0.28 9.49 -2.91
N ARG A 30 0.52 8.36 -3.58
CA ARG A 30 -0.40 7.80 -4.58
C ARG A 30 -1.71 7.33 -3.95
N ALA A 31 -1.60 6.61 -2.84
CA ALA A 31 -2.75 6.04 -2.13
C ALA A 31 -3.63 7.10 -1.44
N GLY A 32 -3.15 8.35 -1.31
CA GLY A 32 -3.88 9.41 -0.62
C GLY A 32 -3.90 9.24 0.90
N TYR A 33 -3.02 8.39 1.43
CA TYR A 33 -2.97 8.06 2.85
C TYR A 33 -1.66 8.50 3.49
N SER A 34 -1.68 8.68 4.81
CA SER A 34 -0.45 8.90 5.56
C SER A 34 0.40 7.62 5.57
N ARG A 35 1.73 7.77 5.64
CA ARG A 35 2.67 6.63 5.76
C ARG A 35 2.30 5.69 6.91
N TRP A 36 1.88 6.26 8.05
CA TRP A 36 1.50 5.49 9.23
C TRP A 36 0.22 4.67 8.99
N TYR A 37 -0.79 5.27 8.36
CA TYR A 37 -2.01 4.56 8.00
C TYR A 37 -1.71 3.43 7.02
N LEU A 38 -0.86 3.69 6.02
CA LEU A 38 -0.50 2.68 5.02
C LEU A 38 0.27 1.50 5.63
N GLN A 39 1.23 1.78 6.53
CA GLN A 39 1.95 0.75 7.27
C GLN A 39 1.01 -0.09 8.14
N ARG A 40 0.06 0.57 8.83
CA ARG A 40 -0.92 -0.11 9.67
C ARG A 40 -1.85 -1.00 8.83
N MET A 41 -2.39 -0.48 7.73
CA MET A 41 -3.24 -1.27 6.83
C MET A 41 -2.50 -2.47 6.25
N PHE A 42 -1.26 -2.27 5.80
CA PHE A 42 -0.45 -3.35 5.26
C PHE A 42 -0.18 -4.45 6.30
N LYS A 43 0.11 -4.06 7.55
CA LYS A 43 0.29 -4.96 8.67
C LYS A 43 -0.99 -5.72 9.04
N GLU A 44 -2.13 -5.04 9.05
CA GLU A 44 -3.43 -5.65 9.32
C GLU A 44 -3.81 -6.69 8.25
N HIS A 45 -3.43 -6.49 6.98
CA HIS A 45 -3.73 -7.43 5.89
C HIS A 45 -2.69 -8.55 5.70
N THR A 46 -1.40 -8.27 5.89
CA THR A 46 -0.34 -9.26 5.65
C THR A 46 0.09 -10.02 6.91
N GLY A 47 -0.21 -9.50 8.10
CA GLY A 47 0.26 -10.06 9.37
C GLY A 47 1.77 -9.90 9.61
N LEU A 48 2.49 -9.21 8.72
CA LEU A 48 3.93 -9.00 8.83
C LEU A 48 4.26 -7.81 9.74
N PRO A 49 5.26 -7.95 10.65
CA PRO A 49 5.56 -6.94 11.66
C PRO A 49 6.08 -5.61 11.12
#